data_AF-K9RT61-F1
#
_entry.id   AF-K9RT61-F1
#
_cell.length_a   1.000
_cell.length_b   1.000
_cell.length_c   1.000
_cell.angle_alpha   90.00
_cell.angle_beta   90.00
_cell.angle_gamma   90.00
#
_symmetry.space_group_name_H-M   'P 1'
#
loop_
_entity.id
_entity.type
_entity.pdbx_description
1 polymer ?
#
loop_
_entity_poly.entity_id
_entity_poly.type
_entity_poly.pdbx_seq_one_letter_code
_entity_poly.pdbx_strand_id
1 'polypeptide(L)' 'MLQDITFVEPLNNYQLHLRFEDNLEGIIDLQKQIEFSGVFEPLKNPDYFAQVKVNPELGTIQWPNGADLDPDVLYAALEI' A
#
# COMPACT_ATOMS: atom_id res chain seq x y z
N MET A 1 0.63 -5.07 -16.10
CA MET A 1 -0.33 -6.18 -16.03
C MET A 1 -1.00 -5.89 -14.72
N LEU A 2 -2.31 -5.59 -14.72
CA LEU A 2 -2.99 -5.25 -13.48
C LEU A 2 -2.86 -6.43 -12.53
N GLN A 3 -2.17 -6.22 -11.41
CA GLN A 3 -1.95 -7.23 -10.38
C GLN A 3 -2.74 -6.83 -9.14
N ASP A 4 -3.83 -7.53 -8.85
CA ASP A 4 -4.63 -7.24 -7.66
C ASP A 4 -3.82 -7.50 -6.38
N ILE A 5 -3.91 -6.57 -5.41
CA ILE A 5 -3.36 -6.78 -4.07
C ILE A 5 -4.36 -7.60 -3.27
N THR A 6 -3.94 -8.76 -2.79
CA THR A 6 -4.79 -9.71 -2.05
C THR A 6 -4.55 -9.67 -0.54
N PHE A 7 -3.43 -9.10 -0.10
CA PHE A 7 -3.07 -8.97 1.30
C PHE A 7 -2.27 -7.69 1.56
N VAL A 8 -2.51 -7.07 2.72
CA VAL A 8 -1.70 -5.98 3.25
C VAL A 8 -1.54 -6.14 4.75
N GLU A 9 -0.31 -5.92 5.23
CA GLU A 9 0.00 -5.79 6.66
C GLU A 9 0.88 -4.55 6.86
N PRO A 10 0.45 -3.57 7.67
CA PRO A 10 1.29 -2.43 8.01
C PRO A 10 2.40 -2.83 8.97
N LEU A 11 3.62 -2.39 8.68
CA LEU A 11 4.81 -2.58 9.49
C LEU A 11 5.29 -1.22 10.05
N ASN A 12 6.40 -1.25 10.78
CA ASN A 12 7.04 -0.03 11.27
C ASN A 12 7.62 0.80 10.12
N ASN A 13 7.96 2.07 10.38
CA ASN A 13 8.63 2.97 9.42
C ASN A 13 7.90 3.11 8.07
N TYR A 14 6.57 3.16 8.08
CA TYR A 14 5.73 3.30 6.87
C TYR A 14 5.94 2.19 5.83
N GLN A 15 6.34 1.01 6.29
CA GLN A 15 6.47 -0.16 5.43
C GLN A 15 5.14 -0.92 5.36
N LEU A 16 4.85 -1.51 4.20
CA LEU A 16 3.75 -2.45 4.00
C LEU A 16 4.31 -3.78 3.50
N HIS A 17 3.88 -4.88 4.12
CA HIS A 17 3.99 -6.20 3.52
C HIS A 17 2.76 -6.44 2.63
N LEU A 18 3.00 -6.65 1.34
CA LEU A 18 1.96 -6.88 0.34
C LEU A 18 2.08 -8.27 -0.25
N ARG A 19 0.93 -8.85 -0.63
CA ARG A 19 0.85 -9.99 -1.54
C ARG A 19 -0.04 -9.66 -2.72
N PHE A 20 0.41 -10.02 -3.91
CA PHE A 20 -0.33 -9.88 -5.16
C PHE A 20 -1.03 -11.19 -5.53
N GLU A 21 -1.98 -11.14 -6.47
CA GLU A 21 -2.78 -12.30 -6.88
C GLU A 21 -1.95 -13.46 -7.46
N ASP A 22 -0.77 -13.17 -8.02
CA ASP A 22 0.17 -14.19 -8.51
C ASP A 22 1.02 -14.84 -7.40
N ASN A 23 0.74 -14.49 -6.14
CA ASN A 23 1.45 -14.90 -4.93
C ASN A 23 2.85 -14.28 -4.74
N LEU A 24 3.26 -13.33 -5.60
CA LEU A 24 4.43 -12.52 -5.30
C LEU A 24 4.14 -11.69 -4.04
N GLU A 25 5.11 -11.64 -3.13
CA GLU A 25 5.00 -10.88 -1.90
C GLU A 25 6.31 -10.16 -1.57
N GLY A 26 6.20 -9.08 -0.80
CA GLY A 26 7.37 -8.39 -0.30
C GLY A 26 7.03 -7.14 0.49
N ILE A 27 8.09 -6.50 1.00
CA ILE A 27 7.98 -5.30 1.84
C ILE A 27 8.28 -4.07 1.00
N ILE A 28 7.36 -3.12 0.99
CA ILE A 28 7.50 -1.83 0.31
C ILE A 28 7.63 -0.73 1.35
N ASP A 29 8.65 0.10 1.20
CA ASP A 29 8.81 1.34 1.96
C ASP A 29 8.05 2.47 1.25
N LEU A 30 6.91 2.89 1.82
CA LEU A 30 6.08 3.94 1.22
C LEU A 30 6.73 5.32 1.27
N GLN A 31 7.74 5.55 2.11
CA GLN A 31 8.49 6.81 2.09
C GLN A 31 9.25 7.02 0.77
N LYS A 32 9.51 5.93 0.03
CA LYS A 32 10.14 5.98 -1.31
C LYS A 32 9.13 6.15 -2.44
N GLN A 33 7.84 5.90 -2.18
CA GLN A 33 6.80 5.84 -3.21
C GLN A 33 5.94 7.10 -3.26
N ILE A 34 5.71 7.75 -2.12
CA ILE A 34 4.85 8.92 -2.02
C ILE A 34 5.44 10.01 -1.15
N GLU A 35 5.05 11.25 -1.44
CA GLU A 35 5.15 12.33 -0.48
C GLU A 35 3.91 12.30 0.42
N PHE A 36 4.11 12.35 1.75
CA PHE A 36 3.01 12.48 2.69
C PHE A 36 2.48 13.91 2.70
N SER A 37 1.70 14.26 1.69
CA SER A 37 1.03 15.55 1.55
C SER A 37 -0.36 15.37 0.92
N GLY A 38 -1.19 16.40 0.99
CA GLY A 38 -2.54 16.36 0.43
C GLY A 38 -3.38 15.21 1.01
N VAL A 39 -3.89 14.34 0.15
CA VAL A 39 -4.70 13.18 0.56
C VAL A 39 -3.92 12.15 1.40
N PHE A 40 -2.58 12.12 1.27
CA PHE A 40 -1.71 11.24 2.05
C PHE A 40 -1.18 11.88 3.34
N GLU A 41 -1.46 13.16 3.61
CA GLU A 41 -1.02 13.85 4.84
C GLU A 41 -1.42 13.09 6.13
N PRO A 42 -2.64 12.53 6.26
CA PRO A 42 -3.01 11.77 7.46
C PRO A 42 -2.15 10.55 7.73
N LEU A 43 -1.47 10.00 6.71
CA LEU A 43 -0.60 8.83 6.85
C LEU A 43 0.64 9.11 7.71
N LYS A 44 1.00 10.37 7.97
CA LYS A 44 2.05 10.74 8.94
C LYS A 44 1.75 10.28 10.37
N ASN A 45 0.48 10.00 10.69
CA ASN A 45 0.11 9.38 11.96
C ASN A 45 0.19 7.85 11.82
N PRO A 46 1.08 7.16 12.58
CA PRO A 46 1.21 5.70 12.52
C PRO A 46 -0.09 4.94 12.79
N ASP A 47 -0.94 5.44 13.69
CA ASP A 47 -2.24 4.80 14.01
C ASP A 47 -3.23 4.94 12.86
N TYR A 48 -3.10 5.99 12.05
CA TYR A 48 -3.91 6.17 10.84
C TYR A 48 -3.35 5.36 9.68
N PHE A 49 -2.03 5.34 9.52
CA PHE A 49 -1.33 4.50 8.55
C PHE A 49 -1.70 3.02 8.70
N ALA A 50 -1.77 2.52 9.93
CA ALA A 50 -2.11 1.14 10.23
C ALA A 50 -3.56 0.74 9.87
N GLN A 51 -4.41 1.70 9.47
CA GLN A 51 -5.79 1.44 9.01
C GLN A 51 -5.87 1.08 7.52
N VAL A 52 -4.73 0.90 6.86
CA VAL A 52 -4.65 0.38 5.49
C VAL A 52 -5.41 -0.93 5.36
N LYS A 53 -6.15 -1.10 4.26
CA LYS A 53 -6.88 -2.33 3.95
C LYS A 53 -6.89 -2.58 2.45
N VAL A 54 -7.02 -3.84 2.05
CA VAL A 54 -7.33 -4.19 0.66
C VAL A 54 -8.75 -3.71 0.32
N ASN A 55 -8.90 -3.11 -0.86
CA ASN A 55 -10.17 -2.92 -1.53
C ASN A 55 -10.33 -4.02 -2.60
N PRO A 56 -11.13 -5.07 -2.33
CA PRO A 56 -11.29 -6.20 -3.24
C PRO A 56 -12.11 -5.87 -4.49
N GLU A 57 -12.87 -4.76 -4.50
CA GLU A 57 -13.61 -4.34 -5.69
C GLU A 57 -12.69 -3.64 -6.71
N LEU A 58 -11.63 -3.00 -6.23
CA LEU A 58 -10.69 -2.22 -7.05
C LEU A 58 -9.30 -2.87 -7.19
N GLY A 59 -9.03 -3.96 -6.48
CA GLY A 59 -7.72 -4.64 -6.51
C GLY A 59 -6.57 -3.84 -5.86
N THR A 60 -6.87 -2.80 -5.08
CA THR A 60 -5.89 -1.87 -4.49
C THR A 60 -5.83 -1.95 -2.96
N ILE A 61 -4.91 -1.20 -2.34
CA ILE A 61 -4.96 -0.85 -0.92
C ILE A 61 -5.53 0.56 -0.75
N GLN A 62 -6.24 0.80 0.34
CA GLN A 62 -6.81 2.10 0.66
C GLN A 62 -6.82 2.42 2.16
N TRP A 63 -6.93 3.71 2.46
CA TRP A 63 -7.15 4.25 3.80
C TRP A 63 -8.59 4.78 3.99
N PRO A 64 -9.03 5.08 5.23
CA PRO A 64 -10.40 5.53 5.51
C PRO A 64 -10.82 6.82 4.79
N ASN A 65 -9.87 7.69 4.45
CA ASN A 65 -10.13 8.92 3.68
C ASN A 65 -10.27 8.68 2.16
N GLY A 66 -10.17 7.43 1.70
CA GLY A 66 -10.23 7.09 0.29
C GLY A 66 -8.92 7.26 -0.47
N ALA A 67 -7.81 7.59 0.22
CA ALA A 67 -6.49 7.50 -0.39
C ALA A 67 -6.20 6.05 -0.78
N ASP A 68 -5.74 5.82 -2.00
CA ASP A 68 -5.36 4.52 -2.55
C ASP A 68 -4.00 4.60 -3.27
N LEU A 69 -3.45 3.43 -3.61
CA LEU A 69 -2.19 3.33 -4.35
C LEU A 69 -2.31 2.31 -5.49
N ASP A 70 -1.90 2.72 -6.69
CA ASP A 70 -1.97 1.87 -7.88
C ASP A 70 -1.14 0.58 -7.67
N PRO A 71 -1.76 -0.61 -7.81
CA PRO A 71 -1.06 -1.87 -7.65
C PRO A 71 0.13 -2.06 -8.60
N ASP A 72 0.07 -1.52 -9.82
CA ASP A 72 1.17 -1.65 -10.78
C ASP A 72 2.42 -0.89 -10.31
N VAL A 73 2.23 0.26 -9.64
CA VAL A 73 3.33 1.03 -9.03
C VAL A 73 3.96 0.26 -7.88
N LEU A 74 3.13 -0.34 -7.02
CA LEU A 74 3.60 -1.12 -5.88
C LEU A 74 4.28 -2.42 -6.32
N TYR A 75 3.73 -3.12 -7.31
CA TYR A 75 4.32 -4.32 -7.88
C TYR A 75 5.70 -4.04 -8.46
N ALA A 76 5.86 -2.93 -9.20
CA ALA A 76 7.15 -2.51 -9.76
C ALA A 76 8.17 -2.07 -8.70
N ALA A 77 7.71 -1.67 -7.51
CA ALA A 77 8.57 -1.25 -6.39
C ALA A 77 9.08 -2.42 -5.53
N LEU A 78 8.61 -3.65 -5.77
CA LEU A 78 9.21 -4.82 -5.16
C LEU A 78 10.64 -5.00 -5.66
N GLU A 79 11.62 -4.79 -4.78
CA GLU A 79 13.02 -5.15 -5.02
C GLU A 79 13.13 -6.68 -4.92
N ILE A 80 13.13 -7.37 -6.07
CA ILE A 80 13.36 -8.84 -6.19
C ILE A 80 14.83 -9.11 -6.45
#